data_AF-A0A626YM29-F1
#
_entry.id   AF-A0A626YM29-F1
#
_cell.length_a   1.000
_cell.length_b   1.000
_cell.length_c   1.000
_cell.angle_alpha   90.00
_cell.angle_beta   90.00
_cell.angle_gamma   90.00
#
_symmetry.space_group_name_H-M   'P 1'
#
loop_
_entity.id
_entity.type
_entity.pdbx_description
1 polymer ?
#
loop_
_entity_poly.entity_id
_entity_poly.type
_entity_poly.pdbx_seq_one_letter_code
_entity_poly.pdbx_strand_id
1 'polypeptide(L)'
;MNANPLMPGEKYGHLTVKAFSHMLRGRRMYLCLCVCGNSCHRSANQLKNTSISSCGCMTGKNTTHGQRNTRVYRIWSGMKNRCTNPNNKDFEKYSKRGICERWLTFELFLEDMGLPPTPKHQLDRMNNEGPYSKDNCRWATVTKQAENRSTSFYWFVDRLRFESVGSAADHFGVKPATIHKWCNGYNNRGINIPPRANCRKERKYG
;
A
#
# COMPACT_ATOMS: atom_id res chain seq x y z
N MET A 1 -42.43 -12.43 -28.59
CA MET A 1 -43.26 -12.48 -27.36
C MET A 1 -43.48 -11.07 -26.86
N ASN A 2 -44.66 -10.50 -27.09
CA ASN A 2 -45.00 -9.15 -26.66
C ASN A 2 -45.14 -9.15 -25.14
N ALA A 3 -44.18 -8.54 -24.43
CA ALA A 3 -44.27 -8.38 -22.98
C ALA A 3 -45.52 -7.56 -22.64
N ASN A 4 -46.35 -8.06 -21.73
CA ASN A 4 -47.52 -7.35 -21.24
C ASN A 4 -47.14 -5.93 -20.78
N PRO A 5 -47.96 -4.91 -21.10
CA PRO A 5 -47.67 -3.54 -20.70
C PRO A 5 -47.60 -3.42 -19.18
N LEU A 6 -46.58 -2.69 -18.69
CA LEU A 6 -46.45 -2.37 -17.27
C LEU A 6 -47.39 -1.23 -16.88
N MET A 7 -47.97 -1.32 -15.69
CA MET A 7 -48.88 -0.33 -15.13
C MET A 7 -48.13 0.74 -14.32
N PRO A 8 -48.59 2.00 -14.34
CA PRO A 8 -48.15 3.02 -13.39
C PRO A 8 -48.30 2.55 -11.94
N GLY A 9 -47.26 2.76 -11.13
CA GLY A 9 -47.22 2.38 -9.72
C GLY A 9 -46.53 1.04 -9.44
N GLU A 10 -46.30 0.19 -10.45
CA GLU A 10 -45.57 -1.06 -10.27
C GLU A 10 -44.12 -0.79 -9.81
N LYS A 11 -43.65 -1.59 -8.85
CA LYS A 11 -42.32 -1.47 -8.25
C LYS A 11 -41.42 -2.61 -8.67
N TYR A 12 -40.21 -2.27 -9.09
CA TYR A 12 -39.17 -3.20 -9.51
C TYR A 12 -37.84 -2.78 -8.86
N GLY A 13 -37.45 -3.48 -7.78
CA GLY A 13 -36.34 -3.06 -6.94
C GLY A 13 -36.59 -1.67 -6.34
N HIS A 14 -35.68 -0.72 -6.61
CA HIS A 14 -35.75 0.68 -6.22
C HIS A 14 -36.39 1.60 -7.29
N LEU A 15 -37.02 1.03 -8.32
CA LEU A 15 -37.68 1.77 -9.38
C LEU A 15 -39.19 1.62 -9.29
N THR A 16 -39.92 2.73 -9.46
CA THR A 16 -41.38 2.76 -9.57
C THR A 16 -41.75 3.23 -10.97
N VAL A 17 -42.56 2.46 -11.69
CA VAL A 17 -43.06 2.82 -13.03
C VAL A 17 -44.00 4.01 -12.90
N LYS A 18 -43.75 5.08 -13.67
CA LYS A 18 -44.61 6.27 -13.72
C LYS A 18 -45.54 6.25 -14.92
N ALA A 19 -45.00 6.04 -16.11
CA ALA A 19 -45.78 6.02 -17.35
C ALA A 19 -45.02 5.33 -18.48
N PHE A 20 -45.75 4.95 -19.53
CA PHE A 20 -45.16 4.70 -20.84
C PHE A 20 -44.49 5.98 -21.36
N SER A 21 -43.31 5.83 -21.97
CA SER A 21 -42.55 6.96 -22.53
C SER A 21 -42.51 6.92 -24.05
N HIS A 22 -41.83 5.94 -24.65
CA HIS A 22 -41.71 5.83 -26.11
C HIS A 22 -41.34 4.40 -26.53
N MET A 23 -41.36 4.15 -27.84
CA MET A 23 -40.80 2.95 -28.45
C MET A 23 -39.34 3.18 -28.85
N LEU A 24 -38.44 2.30 -28.42
CA LEU A 24 -37.02 2.35 -28.78
C LEU A 24 -36.57 0.98 -29.30
N ARG A 25 -36.11 0.92 -30.55
CA ARG A 25 -35.64 -0.33 -31.21
C ARG A 25 -36.63 -1.49 -31.05
N GLY A 26 -37.92 -1.21 -31.29
CA GLY A 26 -39.00 -2.19 -31.17
C GLY A 26 -39.42 -2.56 -29.74
N ARG A 27 -38.91 -1.88 -28.70
CA ARG A 27 -39.23 -2.15 -27.29
C ARG A 27 -39.97 -0.99 -26.65
N ARG A 28 -40.97 -1.29 -25.82
CA ARG A 28 -41.68 -0.31 -24.99
C ARG A 28 -40.78 0.15 -23.85
N MET A 29 -40.53 1.46 -23.78
CA MET A 29 -39.77 2.10 -22.70
C MET A 29 -40.73 2.79 -21.74
N TYR A 30 -40.45 2.63 -20.46
CA TYR A 30 -41.22 3.20 -19.36
C TYR A 30 -40.37 4.19 -18.59
N LEU A 31 -40.95 5.35 -18.28
CA LEU A 31 -40.37 6.30 -17.35
C LEU A 31 -40.53 5.75 -15.93
N CYS A 32 -39.42 5.64 -15.21
CA CYS A 32 -39.36 5.11 -13.86
C CYS A 32 -38.77 6.16 -12.92
N LEU A 33 -39.33 6.28 -11.72
CA LEU A 33 -38.77 7.08 -10.63
C LEU A 33 -37.98 6.18 -9.69
N CYS A 34 -36.74 6.56 -9.38
CA CYS A 34 -35.91 5.86 -8.43
C CYS A 34 -36.06 6.45 -7.02
N VAL A 35 -35.83 5.64 -5.99
CA VAL A 35 -35.80 6.10 -4.59
C VAL A 35 -34.77 7.20 -4.31
N CYS A 36 -33.74 7.32 -5.15
CA CYS A 36 -32.76 8.42 -5.06
C CYS A 36 -33.28 9.76 -5.61
N GLY A 37 -34.53 9.83 -6.09
CA GLY A 37 -35.14 11.03 -6.66
C GLY A 37 -34.95 11.19 -8.17
N ASN A 38 -34.00 10.47 -8.77
CA ASN A 38 -33.77 10.53 -10.22
C ASN A 38 -34.78 9.70 -11.02
N SER A 39 -35.04 10.13 -12.26
CA SER A 39 -35.85 9.38 -13.22
C SER A 39 -34.98 8.67 -14.26
N CYS A 40 -35.46 7.54 -14.79
CA CYS A 40 -34.78 6.80 -15.85
C CYS A 40 -35.76 6.08 -16.77
N HIS A 41 -35.34 5.79 -18.00
CA HIS A 41 -36.12 5.02 -18.97
C HIS A 41 -35.69 3.55 -18.96
N ARG A 42 -36.62 2.62 -18.73
CA ARG A 42 -36.35 1.18 -18.72
C ARG A 42 -37.41 0.41 -19.50
N SER A 43 -37.00 -0.67 -20.17
CA SER A 43 -37.93 -1.61 -20.80
C SER A 43 -38.49 -2.62 -19.79
N ALA A 44 -39.61 -3.25 -20.12
CA ALA A 44 -40.23 -4.25 -19.25
C ALA A 44 -39.28 -5.42 -18.89
N ASN A 45 -38.48 -5.88 -19.86
CA ASN A 45 -37.51 -6.94 -19.63
C ASN A 45 -36.37 -6.52 -18.68
N GLN A 46 -35.96 -5.24 -18.73
CA GLN A 46 -34.93 -4.72 -17.83
C GLN A 46 -35.45 -4.57 -16.40
N LEU A 47 -36.72 -4.20 -16.23
CA LEU A 47 -37.34 -4.06 -14.90
C LEU A 47 -37.58 -5.42 -14.23
N LYS A 48 -37.94 -6.45 -15.01
CA LYS A 48 -38.09 -7.82 -14.51
C LYS A 48 -36.77 -8.54 -14.27
N ASN A 49 -35.66 -8.02 -14.80
CA ASN A 49 -34.34 -8.57 -14.56
C ASN A 49 -33.78 -8.03 -13.23
N THR A 50 -33.52 -8.94 -12.28
CA THR A 50 -33.04 -8.61 -10.93
C THR A 50 -31.66 -7.94 -10.89
N SER A 51 -30.89 -7.97 -11.98
CA SER A 51 -29.60 -7.29 -12.08
C SER A 51 -29.69 -5.76 -12.17
N ILE A 52 -30.86 -5.20 -12.52
CA ILE A 52 -31.06 -3.74 -12.62
C ILE A 52 -32.12 -3.31 -11.60
N SER A 53 -31.68 -3.01 -10.38
CA SER A 53 -32.56 -2.62 -9.27
C SER A 53 -32.67 -1.10 -9.07
N SER A 54 -31.88 -0.27 -9.75
CA SER A 54 -31.88 1.20 -9.55
C SER A 54 -31.68 1.97 -10.87
N CYS A 55 -31.77 3.31 -10.83
CA CYS A 55 -31.52 4.14 -12.01
C CYS A 55 -30.03 4.14 -12.45
N GLY A 56 -29.15 3.51 -11.68
CA GLY A 56 -27.69 3.59 -11.85
C GLY A 56 -26.98 4.22 -10.65
N CYS A 57 -27.73 4.85 -9.73
CA CYS A 57 -27.19 5.51 -8.55
C CYS A 57 -26.48 4.54 -7.58
N MET A 58 -26.88 3.27 -7.57
CA MET A 58 -26.26 2.24 -6.73
C MET A 58 -25.14 1.47 -7.44
N THR A 59 -25.04 1.57 -8.76
CA THR A 59 -24.09 0.79 -9.58
C THR A 59 -22.81 1.56 -9.95
N GLY A 60 -22.48 2.65 -9.27
CA GLY A 60 -21.23 3.36 -9.58
C GLY A 60 -20.78 4.40 -8.57
N LYS A 61 -20.16 3.94 -7.47
CA LYS A 61 -19.00 4.60 -6.81
C LYS A 61 -18.14 3.59 -6.01
N ASN A 62 -17.82 2.43 -6.59
CA ASN A 62 -16.82 1.50 -6.00
C ASN A 62 -15.39 1.82 -6.44
N THR A 63 -15.08 3.07 -6.80
CA THR A 63 -13.69 3.52 -6.90
C THR A 63 -13.30 4.06 -5.55
N THR A 64 -12.93 3.18 -4.61
CA THR A 64 -12.59 3.54 -3.22
C THR A 64 -11.54 4.66 -3.11
N HIS A 65 -10.77 4.93 -4.16
CA HIS A 65 -9.81 6.04 -4.22
C HIS A 65 -9.26 6.26 -5.65
N GLY A 66 -9.83 5.61 -6.68
CA GLY A 66 -9.30 5.60 -8.05
C GLY A 66 -7.91 4.95 -8.25
N GLN A 67 -7.20 4.63 -7.17
CA GLN A 67 -5.78 4.25 -7.20
C GLN A 67 -5.51 2.72 -7.18
N ARG A 68 -6.52 1.85 -7.31
CA ARG A 68 -6.41 0.39 -7.13
C ARG A 68 -5.31 -0.29 -7.97
N ASN A 69 -5.03 0.24 -9.16
CA ASN A 69 -4.03 -0.32 -10.08
C ASN A 69 -2.66 0.38 -10.00
N THR A 70 -2.45 1.23 -8.99
CA THR A 70 -1.22 2.02 -8.88
C THR A 70 -0.13 1.30 -8.09
N ARG A 71 1.10 1.78 -8.26
CA ARG A 71 2.27 1.28 -7.52
C ARG A 71 2.12 1.52 -6.02
N VAL A 72 1.68 2.71 -5.61
CA VAL A 72 1.51 3.07 -4.20
C VAL A 72 0.44 2.21 -3.52
N TYR A 73 -0.66 1.91 -4.21
CA TYR A 73 -1.69 1.01 -3.69
C TYR A 73 -1.17 -0.42 -3.52
N ARG A 74 -0.39 -0.94 -4.48
CA ARG A 74 0.25 -2.26 -4.35
C ARG A 74 1.22 -2.33 -3.15
N ILE A 75 1.97 -1.26 -2.90
CA ILE A 75 2.86 -1.16 -1.73
C ILE A 75 2.06 -1.21 -0.43
N TRP A 76 1.03 -0.38 -0.31
CA TRP A 76 0.15 -0.35 0.86
C TRP A 76 -0.56 -1.69 1.09
N SER A 77 -1.16 -2.26 0.04
CA SER A 77 -1.86 -3.54 0.12
C SER A 77 -0.91 -4.66 0.53
N GLY A 78 0.31 -4.69 -0.01
CA GLY A 78 1.35 -5.63 0.39
C GLY A 78 1.79 -5.45 1.84
N MET A 79 1.98 -4.21 2.30
CA MET A 79 2.28 -3.88 3.70
C MET A 79 1.18 -4.40 4.63
N LYS A 80 -0.09 -4.02 4.39
CA LYS A 80 -1.24 -4.45 5.18
C LYS A 80 -1.36 -5.97 5.21
N ASN A 81 -1.26 -6.62 4.05
CA ASN A 81 -1.35 -8.07 3.93
C ASN A 81 -0.29 -8.82 4.75
N ARG A 82 0.97 -8.33 4.80
CA ARG A 82 2.02 -8.93 5.64
C ARG A 82 1.71 -8.82 7.14
N CYS A 83 1.00 -7.78 7.57
CA CYS A 83 0.70 -7.56 8.97
C CYS A 83 -0.61 -8.20 9.44
N THR A 84 -1.61 -8.35 8.56
CA THR A 84 -2.99 -8.69 8.97
C THR A 84 -3.50 -10.02 8.41
N ASN A 85 -2.82 -10.65 7.45
CA ASN A 85 -3.28 -11.88 6.83
C ASN A 85 -2.45 -13.10 7.30
N PRO A 86 -3.01 -14.00 8.11
CA PRO A 86 -2.32 -15.20 8.59
C PRO A 86 -1.80 -16.14 7.49
N ASN A 87 -2.40 -16.10 6.29
CA ASN A 87 -1.98 -16.92 5.16
C ASN A 87 -0.77 -16.35 4.40
N ASN A 88 -0.30 -15.15 4.77
CA ASN A 88 0.89 -14.57 4.15
C ASN A 88 2.15 -15.27 4.71
N LYS A 89 3.07 -15.70 3.83
CA LYS A 89 4.34 -16.33 4.23
C LYS A 89 5.19 -15.51 5.20
N ASP A 90 5.06 -14.19 5.16
CA ASP A 90 5.80 -13.26 6.01
C ASP A 90 5.00 -12.88 7.26
N PHE A 91 3.77 -13.40 7.45
CA PHE A 91 2.86 -12.97 8.51
C PHE A 91 3.51 -13.05 9.89
N GLU A 92 4.07 -14.19 10.28
CA GLU A 92 4.68 -14.39 11.60
C GLU A 92 5.76 -13.34 11.91
N LYS A 93 6.52 -12.94 10.89
CA LYS A 93 7.60 -11.96 11.00
C LYS A 93 7.08 -10.52 11.14
N TYR A 94 5.94 -10.18 10.54
CA TYR A 94 5.45 -8.79 10.49
C TYR A 94 4.25 -8.52 11.38
N SER A 95 3.45 -9.54 11.74
CA SER A 95 2.29 -9.41 12.63
C SER A 95 2.69 -8.91 14.01
N LYS A 96 3.81 -9.43 14.56
CA LYS A 96 4.38 -9.00 15.85
C LYS A 96 4.83 -7.54 15.88
N ARG A 97 5.20 -6.97 14.72
CA ARG A 97 5.54 -5.54 14.59
C ARG A 97 4.31 -4.68 14.34
N GLY A 98 3.37 -5.20 13.56
CA GLY A 98 2.09 -4.56 13.27
C GLY A 98 2.15 -3.36 12.33
N ILE A 99 0.99 -2.74 12.22
CA ILE A 99 0.69 -1.57 11.41
C ILE A 99 -0.20 -0.66 12.28
N CYS A 100 -0.01 0.66 12.22
CA CYS A 100 -0.89 1.57 12.93
C CYS A 100 -2.30 1.54 12.35
N GLU A 101 -3.30 1.75 13.20
CA GLU A 101 -4.72 1.68 12.83
C GLU A 101 -5.07 2.61 11.67
N ARG A 102 -4.51 3.83 11.68
CA ARG A 102 -4.67 4.85 10.65
C ARG A 102 -4.34 4.30 9.25
N TRP A 103 -3.28 3.49 9.12
CA TRP A 103 -2.84 2.94 7.85
C TRP A 103 -3.58 1.65 7.43
N LEU A 104 -4.60 1.22 8.18
CA LEU A 104 -5.53 0.17 7.73
C LEU A 104 -6.43 0.64 6.59
N THR A 105 -6.51 1.95 6.35
CA THR A 105 -7.17 2.58 5.20
C THR A 105 -6.11 3.17 4.26
N PHE A 106 -6.37 3.11 2.95
CA PHE A 106 -5.38 3.53 1.95
C PHE A 106 -5.25 5.06 1.89
N GLU A 107 -6.36 5.77 2.10
CA GLU A 107 -6.47 7.22 2.01
C GLU A 107 -5.58 7.89 3.05
N LEU A 108 -5.65 7.42 4.30
CA LEU A 108 -4.86 7.98 5.39
C LEU A 108 -3.37 7.60 5.28
N PHE A 109 -3.06 6.41 4.74
CA PHE A 109 -1.68 6.06 4.36
C PHE A 109 -1.14 7.02 3.30
N LEU A 110 -1.92 7.29 2.25
CA LEU A 110 -1.52 8.18 1.16
C LEU A 110 -1.40 9.64 1.62
N GLU A 111 -2.28 10.08 2.52
CA GLU A 111 -2.20 11.40 3.16
C GLU A 111 -0.89 11.56 3.94
N ASP A 112 -0.48 10.53 4.69
CA ASP A 112 0.73 10.60 5.52
C ASP A 112 2.02 10.45 4.72
N MET A 113 2.04 9.57 3.72
CA MET A 113 3.26 9.22 2.98
C MET A 113 3.41 9.95 1.65
N GLY A 114 2.32 10.42 1.06
CA GLY A 114 2.28 10.89 -0.31
C GLY A 114 2.68 9.81 -1.33
N LEU A 115 2.97 10.26 -2.55
CA LEU A 115 3.50 9.38 -3.60
C LEU A 115 5.00 9.12 -3.36
N PRO A 116 5.50 7.92 -3.72
CA PRO A 116 6.94 7.66 -3.71
C PRO A 116 7.64 8.65 -4.66
N PRO A 117 8.73 9.31 -4.24
CA PRO A 117 9.39 10.34 -5.06
C PRO A 117 9.84 9.84 -6.44
N THR A 118 10.21 8.55 -6.54
CA THR A 118 10.55 7.92 -7.81
C THR A 118 10.13 6.44 -7.86
N PRO A 119 10.09 5.82 -9.06
CA PRO A 119 9.88 4.38 -9.23
C PRO A 119 10.90 3.47 -8.53
N LYS A 120 12.01 4.01 -8.03
CA LYS A 120 13.05 3.26 -7.29
C LYS A 120 12.80 3.22 -5.78
N HIS A 121 11.90 4.06 -5.26
CA HIS A 121 11.64 4.14 -3.81
C HIS A 121 10.63 3.10 -3.35
N GLN A 122 10.93 2.39 -2.28
CA GLN A 122 10.03 1.45 -1.60
C GLN A 122 9.72 1.97 -0.20
N LEU A 123 8.65 1.43 0.40
CA LEU A 123 8.32 1.71 1.78
C LEU A 123 9.32 0.97 2.69
N ASP A 124 10.06 1.72 3.48
CA ASP A 124 11.07 1.22 4.42
C ASP A 124 10.70 1.66 5.83
N ARG A 125 10.97 0.79 6.81
CA ARG A 125 10.84 1.13 8.23
C ARG A 125 12.19 1.63 8.73
N MET A 126 12.24 2.84 9.30
CA MET A 126 13.46 3.43 9.85
C MET A 126 14.00 2.60 11.02
N ASN A 127 13.13 2.21 11.94
CA ASN A 127 13.38 1.16 12.91
C ASN A 127 12.69 -0.15 12.45
N ASN A 128 13.50 -1.14 12.08
CA ASN A 128 13.02 -2.43 11.59
C ASN A 128 12.28 -3.27 12.65
N GLU A 129 12.44 -2.95 13.93
CA GLU A 129 11.70 -3.56 15.05
C GLU A 129 10.34 -2.89 15.29
N GLY A 130 10.15 -1.66 14.82
CA GLY A 130 8.91 -0.90 15.02
C GLY A 130 7.77 -1.23 14.02
N PRO A 131 6.55 -0.71 14.28
CA PRO A 131 5.38 -0.90 13.41
C PRO A 131 5.51 -0.14 12.09
N TYR A 132 4.63 -0.43 11.13
CA TYR A 132 4.38 0.51 10.03
C TYR A 132 3.55 1.70 10.54
N SER A 133 4.16 2.88 10.60
CA SER A 133 3.53 4.15 10.96
C SER A 133 4.25 5.30 10.27
N LYS A 134 3.61 6.49 10.24
CA LYS A 134 4.21 7.72 9.72
C LYS A 134 5.57 8.02 10.36
N ASP A 135 5.67 7.86 11.68
CA ASP A 135 6.88 8.17 12.44
C ASP A 135 8.00 7.15 12.26
N ASN A 136 7.68 5.94 11.80
CA ASN A 136 8.64 4.85 11.62
C ASN A 136 8.88 4.49 10.16
N CYS A 137 8.24 5.14 9.20
CA CYS A 137 8.36 4.78 7.78
C CYS A 137 8.85 5.94 6.94
N ARG A 138 9.52 5.59 5.83
CA ARG A 138 9.99 6.53 4.82
C ARG A 138 9.96 5.88 3.45
N TRP A 139 10.00 6.73 2.42
CA TRP A 139 10.39 6.28 1.09
C TRP A 139 11.91 6.12 1.04
N ALA A 140 12.40 4.92 0.74
CA ALA A 140 13.82 4.63 0.65
C ALA A 140 14.17 3.89 -0.64
N THR A 141 15.37 4.13 -1.16
CA THR A 141 15.92 3.34 -2.26
C THR A 141 16.40 1.97 -1.75
N VAL A 142 16.62 1.03 -2.67
CA VAL A 142 17.13 -0.31 -2.35
C VAL A 142 18.45 -0.23 -1.59
N THR A 143 19.34 0.71 -1.95
CA THR A 143 20.61 0.94 -1.24
C THR A 143 20.35 1.33 0.20
N LYS A 144 19.45 2.30 0.45
CA LYS A 144 19.17 2.77 1.80
C LYS A 144 18.46 1.72 2.66
N GLN A 145 17.57 0.92 2.08
CA GLN A 145 16.94 -0.21 2.75
C GLN A 145 17.94 -1.32 3.08
N ALA A 146 18.95 -1.56 2.23
CA ALA A 146 19.99 -2.55 2.49
C ALA A 146 20.85 -2.21 3.72
N GLU A 147 21.04 -0.92 4.01
CA GLU A 147 21.69 -0.46 5.24
C GLU A 147 20.89 -0.76 6.51
N ASN A 148 19.59 -1.08 6.38
CA ASN A 148 18.64 -1.25 7.48
C ASN A 148 18.15 -2.70 7.69
N ARG A 149 18.93 -3.68 7.22
CA ARG A 149 18.61 -5.11 7.39
C ARG A 149 18.82 -5.54 8.84
N SER A 150 18.14 -6.61 9.27
CA SER A 150 18.31 -7.18 10.62
C SER A 150 19.75 -7.60 10.96
N THR A 151 20.59 -7.80 9.94
CA THR A 151 22.01 -8.14 10.08
C THR A 151 22.95 -6.93 10.01
N SER A 152 22.42 -5.72 9.88
CA SER A 152 23.20 -4.49 9.81
C SER A 152 23.86 -4.13 11.15
N PHE A 153 24.94 -3.35 11.08
CA PHE A 153 25.68 -2.85 12.23
C PHE A 153 25.71 -1.32 12.26
N TYR A 154 25.72 -0.74 13.46
CA TYR A 154 26.27 0.58 13.70
C TYR A 154 27.79 0.51 13.71
N TRP A 155 28.43 1.50 13.11
CA TRP A 155 29.88 1.59 13.01
C TRP A 155 30.37 2.76 13.84
N PHE A 156 31.31 2.51 14.73
CA PHE A 156 31.91 3.52 15.59
C PHE A 156 33.37 3.68 15.19
N VAL A 157 33.75 4.89 14.76
CA VAL A 157 35.11 5.23 14.31
C VAL A 157 35.44 6.62 14.85
N ASP A 158 36.56 6.76 15.55
CA ASP A 158 37.03 8.04 16.12
C ASP A 158 35.93 8.79 16.92
N ARG A 159 35.15 8.05 17.72
CA ARG A 159 34.02 8.53 18.56
C ARG A 159 32.74 8.93 17.80
N LEU A 160 32.74 8.85 16.48
CA LEU A 160 31.56 9.09 15.66
C LEU A 160 30.79 7.79 15.43
N ARG A 161 29.45 7.87 15.39
CA ARG A 161 28.55 6.78 15.03
C ARG A 161 28.07 6.96 13.60
N PHE A 162 28.13 5.87 12.83
CA PHE A 162 27.68 5.80 11.44
C PHE A 162 26.62 4.72 11.24
N GLU A 163 25.68 5.01 10.34
CA GLU A 163 24.58 4.11 9.99
C GLU A 163 25.02 2.96 9.07
N SER A 164 26.12 3.10 8.36
CA SER A 164 26.66 2.04 7.50
C SER A 164 28.17 2.18 7.38
N VAL A 165 28.84 1.07 7.03
CA VAL A 165 30.26 1.09 6.69
C VAL A 165 30.55 2.02 5.52
N GLY A 166 29.60 2.18 4.59
CA GLY A 166 29.68 3.12 3.48
C GLY A 166 29.71 4.56 3.98
N SER A 167 28.76 4.96 4.84
CA SER A 167 28.75 6.32 5.40
C SER A 167 30.00 6.66 6.21
N ALA A 168 30.59 5.69 6.92
CA ALA A 168 31.88 5.87 7.58
C ALA A 168 33.00 6.04 6.54
N ALA A 169 33.04 5.19 5.51
CA ALA A 169 34.04 5.23 4.46
C ALA A 169 34.04 6.58 3.71
N ASP A 170 32.85 7.08 3.36
CA ASP A 170 32.66 8.36 2.70
C ASP A 170 33.13 9.52 3.58
N HIS A 171 32.81 9.50 4.89
CA HIS A 171 33.22 10.55 5.83
C HIS A 171 34.75 10.66 5.96
N PHE A 172 35.45 9.52 6.01
CA PHE A 172 36.91 9.50 6.13
C PHE A 172 37.64 9.49 4.78
N GLY A 173 36.92 9.51 3.64
CA GLY A 173 37.52 9.46 2.30
C GLY A 173 38.27 8.15 2.01
N VAL A 174 37.84 7.01 2.58
CA VAL A 174 38.49 5.71 2.42
C VAL A 174 37.55 4.68 1.79
N LYS A 175 38.06 3.49 1.46
CA LYS A 175 37.23 2.37 1.00
C LYS A 175 36.50 1.70 2.19
N PRO A 176 35.28 1.15 2.01
CA PRO A 176 34.58 0.41 3.06
C PRO A 176 35.39 -0.77 3.64
N ALA A 177 36.20 -1.43 2.83
CA ALA A 177 37.10 -2.49 3.27
C ALA A 177 38.13 -1.99 4.30
N THR A 178 38.54 -0.73 4.22
CA THR A 178 39.45 -0.09 5.18
C THR A 178 38.78 0.06 6.54
N ILE A 179 37.53 0.56 6.58
CA ILE A 179 36.74 0.64 7.82
C ILE A 179 36.51 -0.74 8.42
N HIS A 180 36.23 -1.76 7.60
CA HIS A 180 36.13 -3.14 8.05
C HIS A 180 37.37 -3.62 8.78
N LYS A 181 38.56 -3.36 8.22
CA LYS A 181 39.84 -3.71 8.85
C LYS A 181 40.05 -2.95 10.15
N TRP A 182 39.67 -1.67 10.22
CA TRP A 182 39.80 -0.87 11.44
C TRP A 182 38.94 -1.42 12.58
N CYS A 183 37.68 -1.77 12.33
CA CYS A 183 36.76 -2.21 13.37
C CYS A 183 36.83 -3.70 13.71
N ASN A 184 37.34 -4.56 12.81
CA ASN A 184 37.37 -6.02 13.03
C ASN A 184 38.78 -6.58 13.19
N GLY A 185 39.82 -5.79 12.90
CA GLY A 185 41.16 -6.33 12.69
C GLY A 185 41.24 -7.11 11.37
N TYR A 186 42.44 -7.58 11.03
CA TYR A 186 42.69 -8.38 9.84
C TYR A 186 44.01 -9.13 9.92
N ASN A 187 44.10 -10.25 9.20
CA ASN A 187 45.37 -10.92 8.97
C ASN A 187 46.09 -10.31 7.76
N ASN A 188 47.38 -10.02 7.91
CA ASN A 188 48.24 -9.58 6.82
C ASN A 188 49.47 -10.49 6.76
N ARG A 189 49.49 -11.41 5.79
CA ARG A 189 50.61 -12.33 5.55
C ARG A 189 51.07 -13.07 6.82
N GLY A 190 50.13 -13.59 7.59
CA GLY A 190 50.41 -14.33 8.83
C GLY A 190 50.44 -13.46 10.08
N ILE A 191 50.53 -12.13 9.96
CA ILE A 191 50.49 -11.21 11.09
C ILE A 191 49.04 -10.82 11.38
N ASN A 192 48.54 -11.12 12.58
CA ASN A 192 47.21 -10.70 13.00
C ASN A 192 47.26 -9.26 13.54
N ILE A 193 46.54 -8.35 12.87
CA ILE A 193 46.46 -6.95 13.25
C ILE A 193 45.11 -6.75 13.97
N PRO A 194 45.11 -6.36 15.26
CA PRO A 194 43.89 -6.20 16.02
C PRO A 194 43.07 -4.98 15.52
N PRO A 195 41.76 -4.91 15.88
CA PRO A 195 40.98 -3.70 15.68
C PRO A 195 41.64 -2.48 16.32
N ARG A 196 41.42 -1.29 15.75
CA ARG A 196 41.84 -0.03 16.39
C ARG A 196 41.03 0.18 17.67
N ALA A 197 41.67 0.67 18.73
CA ALA A 197 41.06 0.82 20.06
C ALA A 197 39.79 1.70 20.06
N ASN A 198 39.71 2.66 19.14
CA ASN A 198 38.59 3.60 18.99
C ASN A 198 37.62 3.21 17.86
N CYS A 199 37.72 1.97 17.36
CA CYS A 199 36.90 1.45 16.28
C CYS A 199 36.17 0.19 16.71
N ARG A 200 34.84 0.17 16.56
CA ARG A 200 34.03 -1.03 16.83
C ARG A 200 32.76 -1.03 16.00
N LYS A 201 32.06 -2.16 15.99
CA LYS A 201 30.72 -2.28 15.38
C LYS A 201 29.76 -2.98 16.34
N GLU A 202 28.50 -2.59 16.32
CA GLU A 202 27.44 -3.21 17.12
C GLU A 202 26.24 -3.52 16.24
N ARG A 203 25.53 -4.61 16.53
CA ARG A 203 24.31 -4.95 15.79
C ARG A 203 23.29 -3.84 15.96
N LYS A 204 22.64 -3.44 14.86
CA LYS A 204 21.56 -2.43 14.92
C LYS A 204 20.30 -2.95 15.60
N TYR A 205 20.09 -4.26 15.50
CA TYR A 205 18.89 -4.97 15.93
C TYR A 205 19.29 -6.19 16.75
N GLY A 206 18.48 -6.47 17.77
CA GLY A 206 18.66 -7.60 18.70
C GLY A 206 18.37 -8.95 18.07
#